data_AF-A0A9E5NFP1-F1
#
_entry.id   AF-A0A9E5NFP1-F1
#
_cell.length_a   1.000
_cell.length_b   1.000
_cell.length_c   1.000
_cell.angle_alpha   90.00
_cell.angle_beta   90.00
_cell.angle_gamma   90.00
#
_symmetry.space_group_name_H-M   'P 1'
#
loop_
_entity.id
_entity.type
_entity.pdbx_description
1 polymer ?
#
loop_
_entity_poly.entity_id
_entity_poly.type
_entity_poly.pdbx_seq_one_letter_code
_entity_poly.pdbx_strand_id
1 'polypeptide(L)'
;LIHGAHAVGKGDLEVVVPVYSCDELGSLADAFNKMVVALRESRNRLVERANTDGLTDLYNHRHFQERLATEISRSQRFDRPLSVIMLDIDQFKVLNDTHGHPIGDVVLQEIAQILITELRDIDVVARYGGEEFALILPETI
;
A
#
# COMPACT_ATOMS: atom_id res chain seq x y z
N LEU A 1 -8.49 -0.52 31.68
CA LEU A 1 -7.03 -0.60 31.46
C LEU A 1 -6.52 -2.03 31.19
N ILE A 2 -6.62 -2.97 32.15
CA ILE A 2 -6.02 -4.33 32.01
C ILE A 2 -6.51 -5.09 30.77
N HIS A 3 -7.82 -5.09 30.52
CA HIS A 3 -8.38 -5.72 29.32
C HIS A 3 -7.84 -5.10 28.02
N GLY A 4 -7.69 -3.77 27.98
CA GLY A 4 -7.11 -3.07 26.84
C GLY A 4 -5.64 -3.41 26.61
N ALA A 5 -4.84 -3.45 27.67
CA ALA A 5 -3.43 -3.84 27.59
C ALA A 5 -3.25 -5.28 27.08
N HIS A 6 -4.09 -6.21 27.54
CA HIS A 6 -4.04 -7.59 27.09
C HIS A 6 -4.47 -7.76 25.62
N ALA A 7 -5.47 -7.01 25.15
CA ALA A 7 -5.88 -7.03 23.74
C ALA A 7 -4.81 -6.47 22.80
N VAL A 8 -4.19 -5.33 23.18
CA VAL A 8 -3.06 -4.75 22.44
C VAL A 8 -1.87 -5.70 22.40
N GLY A 9 -1.58 -6.41 23.50
CA GLY A 9 -0.55 -7.44 23.54
C GLY A 9 -0.80 -8.63 22.60
N LYS A 10 -2.05 -8.84 22.19
CA LYS A 10 -2.44 -9.85 21.18
C LYS A 10 -2.49 -9.28 19.75
N GLY A 11 -2.15 -8.01 19.56
CA GLY A 11 -2.10 -7.34 18.26
C GLY A 11 -3.37 -6.60 17.84
N ASP A 12 -4.36 -6.50 18.72
CA ASP A 12 -5.57 -5.70 18.50
C ASP A 12 -5.31 -4.23 18.88
N LEU A 13 -5.16 -3.38 17.85
CA LEU A 13 -4.86 -1.95 17.98
C LEU A 13 -6.10 -1.07 17.77
N GLU A 14 -7.30 -1.65 17.70
CA GLU A 14 -8.58 -0.91 17.63
C GLU A 14 -9.17 -0.66 19.03
N VAL A 15 -8.55 -1.20 20.07
CA VAL A 15 -9.07 -1.10 21.43
C VAL A 15 -8.90 0.30 21.99
N VAL A 16 -10.01 0.88 22.44
CA VAL A 16 -10.05 2.13 23.17
C VAL A 16 -10.40 1.86 24.62
N VAL A 17 -9.56 2.33 25.55
CA VAL A 17 -9.87 2.30 26.96
C VAL A 17 -10.65 3.57 27.31
N PRO A 18 -11.88 3.47 27.84
CA PRO A 18 -12.65 4.64 28.21
C PRO A 18 -11.99 5.42 29.34
N VAL A 19 -12.04 6.75 29.24
CA VAL A 19 -11.52 7.70 30.23
C VAL A 19 -12.71 8.29 30.99
N TYR A 20 -12.86 7.97 32.27
CA TYR A 20 -14.05 8.33 33.07
C TYR A 20 -13.81 9.45 34.10
N SER A 21 -12.56 9.84 34.31
CA SER A 21 -12.15 10.81 35.33
C SER A 21 -10.94 11.61 34.84
N CYS A 22 -10.71 12.80 35.40
CA CYS A 22 -9.53 13.62 35.12
C CYS A 22 -8.44 13.45 36.20
N ASP A 23 -8.44 12.31 36.87
CA ASP A 23 -7.44 11.95 37.88
C ASP A 23 -6.26 11.18 37.26
N GLU A 24 -5.36 10.70 38.10
CA GLU A 24 -4.18 9.94 37.69
C GLU A 24 -4.54 8.70 36.85
N LEU A 25 -5.65 8.02 37.19
CA LEU A 25 -6.14 6.86 36.44
C LEU A 25 -6.68 7.26 35.06
N GLY A 26 -7.37 8.39 34.99
CA GLY A 26 -7.81 8.99 33.73
C GLY A 26 -6.65 9.39 32.83
N SER A 27 -5.64 10.06 33.39
CA SER A 27 -4.42 10.44 32.68
C SER A 27 -3.65 9.23 32.15
N LEU A 28 -3.57 8.15 32.94
CA LEU A 28 -2.96 6.90 32.52
C LEU A 28 -3.74 6.23 31.37
N ALA A 29 -5.07 6.25 31.42
CA ALA A 29 -5.91 5.71 30.34
C ALA A 29 -5.76 6.52 29.04
N ASP A 30 -5.69 7.85 29.12
CA ASP A 30 -5.42 8.72 27.97
C ASP A 30 -4.04 8.48 27.36
N ALA A 31 -2.99 8.41 28.20
CA ALA A 31 -1.63 8.09 27.77
C ALA A 31 -1.55 6.71 27.09
N PHE A 32 -2.26 5.72 27.64
CA PHE A 32 -2.38 4.39 27.04
C PHE A 32 -3.01 4.45 25.65
N ASN A 33 -4.15 5.13 25.50
CA ASN A 33 -4.83 5.27 24.19
C ASN A 33 -3.92 5.96 23.15
N LYS A 34 -3.21 7.02 23.53
CA LYS A 34 -2.22 7.70 22.67
C LYS A 34 -1.12 6.76 22.19
N MET A 35 -0.61 5.90 23.09
CA MET A 35 0.38 4.89 22.73
C MET A 35 -0.18 3.87 21.73
N VAL A 36 -1.43 3.40 21.90
CA VAL A 36 -2.08 2.48 20.96
C VAL A 36 -2.22 3.10 19.57
N VAL A 37 -2.62 4.37 19.50
CA VAL A 37 -2.69 5.11 18.22
C VAL A 37 -1.31 5.19 17.56
N ALA A 38 -0.26 5.57 18.31
CA ALA A 38 1.10 5.65 17.77
C ALA A 38 1.61 4.28 17.27
N LEU A 39 1.32 3.20 17.99
CA LEU A 39 1.66 1.84 17.56
C LEU A 39 0.94 1.45 16.26
N ARG A 40 -0.34 1.79 16.14
CA ARG A 40 -1.13 1.56 14.93
C ARG A 40 -0.54 2.31 13.74
N GLU A 41 -0.24 3.58 13.89
CA GLU A 41 0.38 4.39 12.83
C GLU A 41 1.74 3.83 12.41
N SER A 42 2.57 3.44 13.38
CA SER A 42 3.88 2.82 13.08
C SER A 42 3.72 1.53 12.29
N ARG A 43 2.78 0.66 12.69
CA ARG A 43 2.46 -0.57 11.96
C ARG A 43 1.97 -0.28 10.55
N ASN A 44 1.07 0.68 10.37
CA ASN A 44 0.55 1.03 9.05
C ASN A 44 1.67 1.52 8.12
N ARG A 45 2.56 2.39 8.60
CA ARG A 45 3.73 2.85 7.83
C ARG A 45 4.67 1.71 7.45
N LEU A 46 4.86 0.74 8.35
CA LEU A 46 5.66 -0.45 8.06
C LEU A 46 5.02 -1.30 6.96
N VAL A 47 3.70 -1.48 7.01
CA VAL A 47 2.95 -2.23 5.99
C VAL A 47 2.99 -1.51 4.65
N GLU A 48 2.75 -0.20 4.61
CA GLU A 48 2.82 0.61 3.39
C GLU A 48 4.20 0.47 2.74
N ARG A 49 5.28 0.72 3.49
CA ARG A 49 6.66 0.57 2.97
C ARG A 49 7.00 -0.84 2.53
N ALA A 50 6.43 -1.86 3.18
CA ALA A 50 6.63 -3.24 2.76
C ALA A 50 5.92 -3.54 1.43
N ASN A 51 4.83 -2.83 1.13
CA ASN A 51 3.97 -3.07 -0.02
C ASN A 51 4.25 -2.14 -1.21
N THR A 52 5.03 -1.07 -1.03
CA THR A 52 5.38 -0.14 -2.10
C THR A 52 6.80 -0.36 -2.64
N ASP A 53 7.05 0.15 -3.84
CA ASP A 53 8.36 0.32 -4.45
C ASP A 53 9.00 1.62 -3.97
N GLY A 54 10.27 1.57 -3.58
CA GLY A 54 10.94 2.72 -2.94
C GLY A 54 11.32 3.86 -3.88
N LEU A 55 11.21 3.68 -5.20
CA LEU A 55 11.52 4.73 -6.19
C LEU A 55 10.26 5.43 -6.68
N THR A 56 9.21 4.66 -6.96
CA THR A 56 7.99 5.12 -7.64
C THR A 56 6.80 5.31 -6.70
N ASP A 57 6.89 4.87 -5.44
CA ASP A 57 5.79 4.81 -4.46
C ASP A 57 4.56 3.98 -4.89
N LEU A 58 4.60 3.35 -6.07
CA LEU A 58 3.59 2.39 -6.51
C LEU A 58 3.65 1.13 -5.66
N TYR A 59 2.61 0.29 -5.74
CA TYR A 59 2.71 -1.04 -5.18
C TYR A 59 3.87 -1.82 -5.81
N ASN A 60 4.49 -2.68 -5.02
CA ASN A 60 5.53 -3.57 -5.53
C ASN A 60 4.94 -4.87 -6.09
N HIS A 61 5.77 -5.61 -6.81
CA HIS A 61 5.44 -6.93 -7.38
C HIS A 61 4.69 -7.86 -6.41
N ARG A 62 5.12 -7.95 -5.14
CA ARG A 62 4.50 -8.85 -4.16
C ARG A 62 3.07 -8.44 -3.87
N HIS A 63 2.86 -7.16 -3.59
CA HIS A 63 1.53 -6.64 -3.31
C HIS A 63 0.60 -6.78 -4.51
N PHE A 64 1.12 -6.56 -5.73
CA PHE A 64 0.38 -6.80 -6.97
C PHE A 64 -0.15 -8.23 -7.06
N GLN A 65 0.70 -9.24 -6.82
CA GLN A 65 0.30 -10.65 -6.87
C GLN A 65 -0.80 -10.99 -5.86
N GLU A 66 -0.69 -10.49 -4.62
CA GLU A 66 -1.70 -10.68 -3.58
C GLU A 66 -3.05 -10.04 -3.96
N ARG A 67 -3.01 -8.82 -4.52
CA ARG A 67 -4.21 -8.11 -5.00
C ARG A 67 -4.83 -8.82 -6.21
N LEU A 68 -4.02 -9.26 -7.17
CA LEU A 68 -4.48 -9.97 -8.35
C LEU A 68 -5.19 -11.28 -8.00
N ALA A 69 -4.62 -12.08 -7.09
CA ALA A 69 -5.27 -13.30 -6.61
C ALA A 69 -6.65 -13.01 -5.97
N THR A 70 -6.75 -11.90 -5.23
CA THR A 70 -8.01 -11.45 -4.63
C THR A 70 -9.03 -11.04 -5.67
N GLU A 71 -8.64 -10.24 -6.67
CA GLU A 71 -9.56 -9.74 -7.70
C GLU A 71 -9.98 -10.84 -8.69
N ILE A 72 -9.11 -11.82 -9.00
CA ILE A 72 -9.51 -13.01 -9.77
C ILE A 72 -10.61 -13.79 -9.04
N SER A 73 -10.44 -14.04 -7.75
CA SER A 73 -11.44 -14.74 -6.93
C SER A 73 -12.77 -13.97 -6.89
N ARG A 74 -12.72 -12.65 -6.79
CA ARG A 74 -13.91 -11.78 -6.82
C ARG A 74 -14.60 -11.81 -8.19
N SER A 75 -13.84 -11.63 -9.27
CA SER A 75 -14.33 -11.67 -10.65
C SER A 75 -15.07 -12.97 -10.93
N GLN A 76 -14.46 -14.11 -10.59
CA GLN A 76 -15.06 -15.44 -10.76
C GLN A 76 -16.33 -15.62 -9.90
N ARG A 77 -16.30 -15.17 -8.65
CA ARG A 77 -17.44 -15.33 -7.73
C ARG A 77 -18.65 -14.51 -8.15
N PHE A 78 -18.43 -13.32 -8.70
CA PHE A 78 -19.49 -12.37 -9.02
C PHE A 78 -19.77 -12.23 -10.52
N ASP A 79 -19.09 -13.03 -11.35
CA ASP A 79 -19.16 -12.97 -12.81
C ASP A 79 -18.96 -11.54 -13.35
N ARG A 80 -17.92 -10.88 -12.84
CA ARG A 80 -17.56 -9.50 -13.21
C ARG A 80 -16.32 -9.48 -14.09
N PRO A 81 -16.25 -8.60 -15.10
CA PRO A 81 -15.08 -8.50 -15.95
C PRO A 81 -13.87 -8.00 -15.16
N LEU A 82 -12.70 -8.44 -15.57
CA LEU A 82 -11.41 -8.10 -14.98
C LEU A 82 -10.37 -8.09 -16.09
N SER A 83 -9.68 -6.97 -16.26
CA SER A 83 -8.57 -6.83 -17.22
C SER A 83 -7.25 -6.61 -16.48
N VAL A 84 -6.17 -7.11 -17.06
CA VAL A 84 -4.81 -6.97 -16.53
C VAL A 84 -3.92 -6.46 -17.65
N ILE A 85 -3.10 -5.45 -17.34
CA ILE A 85 -2.15 -4.88 -18.29
C ILE A 85 -0.74 -5.08 -17.75
N MET A 86 0.14 -5.55 -18.61
CA MET A 86 1.59 -5.52 -18.41
C MET A 86 2.16 -4.47 -19.37
N LEU A 87 2.92 -3.53 -18.82
CA LEU A 87 3.56 -2.45 -19.57
C LEU A 87 5.08 -2.55 -19.36
N ASP A 88 5.83 -2.43 -20.43
CA ASP A 88 7.30 -2.38 -20.44
C ASP A 88 7.74 -1.08 -21.12
N ILE A 89 8.80 -0.43 -20.61
CA ILE A 89 9.33 0.79 -21.22
C ILE A 89 10.33 0.40 -22.30
N ASP A 90 9.92 0.59 -23.55
CA ASP A 90 10.78 0.35 -24.70
C ASP A 90 12.11 1.12 -24.62
N GLN A 91 13.22 0.42 -24.90
CA GLN A 91 14.56 0.99 -24.97
C GLN A 91 15.07 1.65 -23.67
N PHE A 92 14.51 1.33 -22.50
CA PHE A 92 14.92 1.93 -21.22
C PHE A 92 16.41 1.75 -20.92
N LYS A 93 16.97 0.59 -21.27
CA LYS A 93 18.43 0.36 -21.17
C LYS A 93 19.25 1.35 -22.01
N VAL A 94 18.84 1.65 -23.24
CA VAL A 94 19.55 2.61 -24.11
C VAL A 94 19.51 4.02 -23.50
N LEU A 95 18.37 4.40 -22.93
CA LEU A 95 18.23 5.66 -22.20
C LEU A 95 19.20 5.73 -21.01
N ASN A 96 19.26 4.69 -20.18
CA ASN A 96 20.20 4.61 -19.06
C ASN A 96 21.66 4.62 -19.50
N ASP A 97 22.00 3.90 -20.56
CA ASP A 97 23.37 3.87 -21.07
C ASP A 97 23.80 5.23 -21.65
N THR A 98 22.85 6.03 -22.17
CA THR A 98 23.12 7.33 -22.79
C THR A 98 23.13 8.47 -21.76
N HIS A 99 22.23 8.43 -20.78
CA HIS A 99 21.97 9.55 -19.87
C HIS A 99 22.26 9.24 -18.40
N GLY A 100 22.59 7.98 -18.08
CA GLY A 100 22.82 7.48 -16.74
C GLY A 100 21.53 7.12 -16.00
N HIS A 101 21.67 6.24 -15.01
CA HIS A 101 20.57 5.76 -14.16
C HIS A 101 19.72 6.86 -13.49
N PRO A 102 20.27 8.00 -13.01
CA PRO A 102 19.44 9.04 -12.41
C PRO A 102 18.36 9.58 -13.34
N ILE A 103 18.61 9.59 -14.65
CA ILE A 103 17.60 10.03 -15.64
C ILE A 103 16.56 8.95 -15.86
N GLY A 104 16.95 7.67 -15.89
CA GLY A 104 15.99 6.56 -15.90
C GLY A 104 15.07 6.57 -14.68
N ASP A 105 15.62 6.86 -13.50
CA ASP A 105 14.85 6.97 -12.26
C ASP A 105 13.78 8.05 -12.35
N VAL A 106 14.11 9.23 -12.89
CA VAL A 106 13.14 10.31 -13.14
C VAL A 106 12.05 9.86 -14.12
N VAL A 107 12.41 9.18 -15.20
CA VAL A 107 11.43 8.67 -16.18
C VAL A 107 10.45 7.69 -15.53
N LEU A 108 10.95 6.79 -14.68
CA LEU A 108 10.10 5.84 -13.95
C LEU A 108 9.14 6.55 -12.99
N GLN A 109 9.60 7.61 -12.31
CA GLN A 109 8.79 8.41 -11.41
C GLN A 109 7.69 9.18 -12.15
N GLU A 110 8.00 9.77 -13.31
CA GLU A 110 7.03 10.47 -14.14
C GLU A 110 5.95 9.53 -14.67
N ILE A 111 6.35 8.34 -15.16
CA ILE A 111 5.40 7.32 -15.62
C ILE A 111 4.50 6.86 -14.47
N ALA A 112 5.07 6.61 -13.29
CA ALA A 112 4.29 6.26 -12.11
C ALA A 112 3.25 7.34 -11.77
N GLN A 113 3.64 8.61 -11.81
CA GLN A 113 2.75 9.72 -11.52
C GLN A 113 1.61 9.83 -12.54
N ILE A 114 1.90 9.62 -13.83
CA ILE A 114 0.88 9.59 -14.90
C ILE A 114 -0.11 8.45 -14.66
N LEU A 115 0.39 7.25 -14.36
CA LEU A 115 -0.48 6.09 -14.10
C LEU A 115 -1.39 6.33 -12.90
N ILE A 116 -0.86 6.90 -11.80
CA ILE A 116 -1.68 7.24 -10.62
C ILE A 116 -2.80 8.23 -10.98
N THR A 117 -2.53 9.23 -11.81
CA THR A 117 -3.52 10.28 -12.12
C THR A 117 -4.60 9.84 -13.09
N GLU A 118 -4.32 8.87 -13.96
CA GLU A 118 -5.26 8.41 -14.99
C GLU A 118 -6.14 7.23 -14.52
N LEU A 119 -5.76 6.55 -13.44
CA LEU A 119 -6.46 5.37 -12.93
C LEU A 119 -7.54 5.73 -11.91
N ARG A 120 -8.57 4.88 -11.83
CA ARG A 120 -9.64 5.01 -10.83
C ARG A 120 -9.18 4.47 -9.49
N ASP A 121 -9.83 4.90 -8.40
CA ASP A 121 -9.52 4.43 -7.03
C ASP A 121 -9.55 2.91 -6.85
N ILE A 122 -10.35 2.20 -7.66
CA ILE A 122 -10.49 0.74 -7.61
C ILE A 122 -9.41 0.01 -8.42
N ASP A 123 -8.76 0.70 -9.35
CA ASP A 123 -7.70 0.15 -10.17
C ASP A 123 -6.43 0.03 -9.32
N VAL A 124 -5.61 -0.97 -9.61
CA VAL A 124 -4.34 -1.19 -8.91
C VAL A 124 -3.22 -1.02 -9.91
N VAL A 125 -2.21 -0.24 -9.56
CA VAL A 125 -0.98 -0.11 -10.34
C VAL A 125 0.22 -0.46 -9.47
N ALA A 126 1.15 -1.19 -10.06
CA ALA A 126 2.37 -1.62 -9.41
C ALA A 126 3.58 -1.50 -10.33
N ARG A 127 4.75 -1.23 -9.74
CA ARG A 127 6.03 -1.48 -10.40
C ARG A 127 6.34 -2.97 -10.25
N TYR A 128 6.27 -3.70 -11.35
CA TYR A 128 6.41 -5.15 -11.37
C TYR A 128 7.86 -5.59 -11.48
N GLY A 129 8.68 -4.80 -12.19
CA GLY A 129 10.09 -5.09 -12.46
C GLY A 129 10.94 -3.82 -12.53
N GLY A 130 12.11 -3.92 -13.15
CA GLY A 130 13.04 -2.80 -13.29
C GLY A 130 12.43 -1.63 -14.08
N GLU A 131 11.86 -1.93 -15.23
CA GLU A 131 11.19 -0.97 -16.13
C GLU A 131 9.75 -1.38 -16.48
N GLU A 132 9.22 -2.38 -15.76
CA GLU A 132 7.92 -2.99 -16.00
C GLU A 132 6.89 -2.50 -14.98
N PHE A 133 5.69 -2.16 -15.47
CA PHE A 133 4.52 -1.79 -14.69
C PHE A 133 3.39 -2.79 -14.94
N ALA A 134 2.57 -3.02 -13.92
CA ALA A 134 1.44 -3.92 -14.02
C ALA A 134 0.19 -3.27 -13.42
N LEU A 135 -0.94 -3.46 -14.10
CA LEU A 135 -2.23 -2.89 -13.72
C LEU A 135 -3.28 -3.97 -13.57
N ILE A 136 -4.15 -3.81 -12.58
CA ILE A 136 -5.37 -4.58 -12.37
C ILE A 136 -6.53 -3.62 -12.55
N LEU A 137 -7.43 -3.92 -13.49
CA LEU A 137 -8.58 -3.11 -13.84
C LEU A 137 -9.87 -3.90 -13.57
N PRO A 138 -10.39 -3.88 -12.33
CA PRO A 138 -11.68 -4.49 -12.03
C PRO A 138 -12.80 -3.85 -12.86
N GLU A 139 -13.83 -4.64 -13.17
CA GLU A 139 -15.03 -4.19 -13.87
C GLU A 139 -14.75 -3.58 -15.25
N THR A 140 -13.68 -4.05 -15.91
CA THR A 140 -13.21 -3.58 -17.21
C THR A 140 -13.03 -4.77 -18.16
N ILE A 141 -13.38 -4.58 -19.43
CA ILE A 141 -13.24 -5.56 -20.52
C ILE A 141 -12.06 -5.15 -21.37
#